data_AF-R9KDC9-F1
#
_entry.id   AF-R9KDC9-F1
#
_cell.length_a   1.000
_cell.length_b   1.000
_cell.length_c   1.000
_cell.angle_alpha   90.00
_cell.angle_beta   90.00
_cell.angle_gamma   90.00
#
_symmetry.space_group_name_H-M   'P 1'
#
loop_
_entity.id
_entity.type
_entity.pdbx_description
1 polymer ?
#
loop_
_entity_poly.entity_id
_entity_poly.type
_entity_poly.pdbx_seq_one_letter_code
_entity_poly.pdbx_strand_id
1 'polypeptide(L)'
;MVSFQNGVVYGTGNVLGYDKVGPEYVINEEQAETVRRIFDLYLAGNGYHKIMKQLEKEGRRTAMGKTMWHYATVGHILKNRLYCGELEYRKEYVPDYLEQKRAKNKGELERVIVEGKHQPIVTKEEFGRVQKMMAEKDAQMGQRRKNKGVHSEDLWRRKMRCQCGHAFAKTKWHTKTDFITYTYKCYDQTRTGTIAARLKNGLGIENVCRSPLVQDWKMYTMAQKVLHAVFDDPERTLLDAAAALGCGIAGVEQSEVLRDKEIIEEQLKKERGRYETLLDMRMNNEIPKEVFSRKQQEVGEKIAELEQRMAQYGDVEPATEADVSGKLENLRRLMGQSAMPEDGEFSEEEMDRYVSGVRVYEDRFEWLLNLSPDAGGGLDDAGSPVYFKKITVTPDDERAWFRKHPQWSKSNRYAELEVWIFI
;
A
#
# COMPACT_ATOMS: atom_id res chain seq x y z
N MET A 1 29.13 -1.77 -37.21
CA MET A 1 27.97 -2.69 -37.34
C MET A 1 27.00 -2.37 -36.22
N VAL A 2 25.74 -2.09 -36.53
CA VAL A 2 24.75 -1.70 -35.51
C VAL A 2 24.59 -2.88 -34.56
N SER A 3 24.91 -2.68 -33.29
CA SER A 3 24.88 -3.69 -32.21
C SER A 3 23.61 -4.53 -32.15
N PHE A 4 22.46 -3.98 -32.60
CA PHE A 4 21.19 -4.70 -32.73
C PHE A 4 21.27 -5.89 -33.70
N GLN A 5 22.01 -5.77 -34.80
CA GLN A 5 22.16 -6.84 -35.81
C GLN A 5 23.01 -8.00 -35.32
N ASN A 6 23.83 -7.77 -34.29
CA ASN A 6 24.72 -8.78 -33.72
C ASN A 6 24.06 -9.63 -32.62
N GLY A 7 22.77 -9.39 -32.31
CA GLY A 7 22.05 -10.16 -31.29
C GLY A 7 22.59 -9.96 -29.87
N VAL A 8 23.20 -8.79 -29.57
CA VAL A 8 23.78 -8.51 -28.27
C VAL A 8 22.70 -8.13 -27.26
N VAL A 9 22.60 -8.88 -26.17
CA VAL A 9 21.58 -8.60 -25.15
C VAL A 9 21.89 -7.30 -24.41
N TYR A 10 20.97 -6.34 -24.49
CA TYR A 10 21.04 -5.10 -23.73
C TYR A 10 20.39 -5.25 -22.35
N GLY A 11 21.18 -5.00 -21.30
CA GLY A 11 20.71 -4.98 -19.92
C GLY A 11 21.68 -5.63 -18.94
N THR A 12 21.67 -5.11 -17.72
CA THR A 12 22.38 -5.65 -16.55
C THR A 12 21.46 -6.43 -15.62
N GLY A 13 20.18 -6.55 -15.94
CA GLY A 13 19.16 -7.15 -15.08
C GLY A 13 19.25 -8.67 -15.04
N ASN A 14 19.01 -9.23 -13.85
CA ASN A 14 18.88 -10.67 -13.65
C ASN A 14 17.59 -11.19 -14.34
N VAL A 15 17.70 -12.25 -15.14
CA VAL A 15 16.57 -12.85 -15.84
C VAL A 15 16.33 -14.26 -15.32
N LEU A 16 15.14 -14.51 -14.76
CA LEU A 16 14.79 -15.82 -14.23
C LEU A 16 15.00 -16.90 -15.29
N GLY A 17 15.73 -17.96 -14.96
CA GLY A 17 15.99 -19.07 -15.88
C GLY A 17 17.34 -19.00 -16.57
N TYR A 18 18.07 -17.90 -16.43
CA TYR A 18 19.38 -17.74 -17.03
C TYR A 18 20.39 -17.14 -16.07
N ASP A 19 21.60 -17.69 -16.07
CA ASP A 19 22.77 -17.09 -15.45
C ASP A 19 23.57 -16.29 -16.48
N LYS A 20 24.02 -15.09 -16.09
CA LYS A 20 24.82 -14.24 -16.96
C LYS A 20 26.30 -14.59 -16.81
N VAL A 21 26.87 -15.24 -17.83
CA VAL A 21 28.30 -15.59 -17.90
C VAL A 21 28.95 -14.71 -18.96
N GLY A 22 29.51 -13.58 -18.53
CA GLY A 22 30.06 -12.57 -19.44
C GLY A 22 28.97 -11.83 -20.24
N PRO A 23 29.05 -11.80 -21.59
CA PRO A 23 28.00 -11.20 -22.44
C PRO A 23 26.83 -12.15 -22.73
N GLU A 24 26.91 -13.42 -22.34
CA GLU A 24 25.94 -14.46 -22.72
C GLU A 24 25.05 -14.91 -21.55
N TYR A 25 23.85 -15.41 -21.90
CA TYR A 25 22.90 -16.01 -20.96
C TYR A 25 22.95 -17.53 -21.12
N VAL A 26 23.34 -18.21 -20.05
CA VAL A 26 23.40 -19.68 -19.96
C VAL A 26 22.19 -20.15 -19.15
N ILE A 27 21.55 -21.24 -19.56
CA ILE A 27 20.37 -21.75 -18.85
C ILE A 27 20.75 -22.20 -17.44
N ASN A 28 19.99 -21.70 -16.47
CA ASN A 28 19.96 -22.23 -15.11
C ASN A 28 18.76 -23.17 -15.01
N GLU A 29 18.98 -24.49 -15.01
CA GLU A 29 17.88 -25.46 -15.13
C GLU A 29 16.84 -25.37 -14.01
N GLU A 30 17.25 -25.10 -12.77
CA GLU A 30 16.32 -24.95 -11.64
C GLU A 30 15.36 -23.76 -11.85
N GLN A 31 15.90 -22.63 -12.28
CA GLN A 31 15.09 -21.46 -12.56
C GLN A 31 14.31 -21.60 -13.89
N ALA A 32 14.89 -22.28 -14.88
CA ALA A 32 14.26 -22.51 -16.18
C ALA A 32 13.06 -23.45 -16.06
N GLU A 33 13.12 -24.45 -15.19
CA GLU A 33 11.96 -25.27 -14.81
C GLU A 33 10.82 -24.40 -14.31
N THR A 34 11.11 -23.39 -13.49
CA THR A 34 10.12 -22.43 -12.99
C THR A 34 9.49 -21.62 -14.15
N VAL A 35 10.30 -21.21 -15.13
CA VAL A 35 9.79 -20.52 -16.33
C VAL A 35 8.91 -21.45 -17.16
N ARG A 36 9.34 -22.68 -17.46
CA ARG A 36 8.52 -23.68 -18.20
C ARG A 36 7.18 -23.89 -17.49
N ARG A 37 7.22 -24.07 -16.16
CA ARG A 37 6.04 -24.21 -15.31
C ARG A 37 5.07 -23.03 -15.42
N ILE A 38 5.56 -21.79 -15.50
CA ILE A 38 4.73 -20.59 -15.70
C ILE A 38 3.99 -20.64 -17.04
N PHE A 39 4.69 -21.01 -18.12
CA PHE A 39 4.09 -21.15 -19.44
C PHE A 39 3.04 -22.26 -19.46
N ASP A 40 3.35 -23.43 -18.90
CA ASP A 40 2.42 -24.57 -18.81
C ASP A 40 1.15 -24.21 -18.05
N LEU A 41 1.28 -23.57 -16.88
CA LEU A 41 0.14 -23.15 -16.09
C LEU A 41 -0.73 -22.12 -16.83
N TYR A 42 -0.12 -21.21 -17.59
CA TYR A 42 -0.86 -20.25 -18.39
C TYR A 42 -1.59 -20.90 -19.57
N LEU A 43 -0.93 -21.84 -20.26
CA LEU A 43 -1.51 -22.67 -21.32
C LEU A 43 -2.66 -23.55 -20.81
N ALA A 44 -2.58 -24.01 -19.56
CA ALA A 44 -3.69 -24.68 -18.86
C ALA A 44 -4.85 -23.73 -18.46
N GLY A 45 -4.81 -22.46 -18.88
CA GLY A 45 -5.89 -21.48 -18.68
C GLY A 45 -5.82 -20.71 -17.37
N ASN A 46 -4.78 -20.89 -16.54
CA ASN A 46 -4.67 -20.19 -15.26
C ASN A 46 -4.35 -18.70 -15.47
N GLY A 47 -5.03 -17.81 -14.73
CA GLY A 47 -4.73 -16.38 -14.72
C GLY A 47 -3.49 -16.04 -13.87
N TYR A 48 -2.92 -14.85 -14.07
CA TYR A 48 -1.66 -14.43 -13.42
C TYR A 48 -1.66 -14.59 -11.90
N HIS A 49 -2.75 -14.22 -11.21
CA HIS A 49 -2.84 -14.38 -9.75
C HIS A 49 -2.87 -15.84 -9.30
N LYS A 50 -3.44 -16.74 -10.10
CA LYS A 50 -3.49 -18.17 -9.76
C LYS A 50 -2.12 -18.81 -9.96
N ILE A 51 -1.42 -18.45 -11.03
CA ILE A 51 -0.04 -18.86 -11.29
C ILE A 51 0.87 -18.37 -10.15
N MET A 52 0.80 -17.08 -9.81
CA MET A 52 1.55 -16.47 -8.71
C MET A 52 1.40 -17.26 -7.40
N LYS A 53 0.15 -17.53 -6.97
CA LYS A 53 -0.11 -18.31 -5.74
C LYS A 53 0.41 -19.74 -5.83
N GLN A 54 0.32 -20.37 -7.00
CA GLN A 54 0.81 -21.72 -7.21
C GLN A 54 2.33 -21.79 -7.07
N LEU A 55 3.07 -20.82 -7.64
CA LEU A 55 4.52 -20.74 -7.51
C LEU A 55 4.97 -20.53 -6.05
N GLU A 56 4.28 -19.65 -5.31
CA GLU A 56 4.56 -19.44 -3.89
C GLU A 56 4.31 -20.72 -3.08
N LYS A 57 3.21 -21.44 -3.36
CA LYS A 57 2.88 -22.70 -2.72
C LYS A 57 3.89 -23.81 -3.03
N GLU A 58 4.43 -23.82 -4.25
CA GLU A 58 5.50 -24.72 -4.68
C GLU A 58 6.89 -24.30 -4.14
N GLY A 59 6.99 -23.19 -3.38
CA GLY A 59 8.25 -22.71 -2.81
C GLY A 59 9.24 -22.14 -3.84
N ARG A 60 8.79 -21.88 -5.07
CA ARG A 60 9.64 -21.36 -6.16
C ARG A 60 10.02 -19.91 -5.89
N ARG A 61 11.28 -19.55 -6.15
CA ARG A 61 11.81 -18.21 -5.92
C ARG A 61 11.83 -17.38 -7.21
N THR A 62 11.68 -16.07 -7.06
CA THR A 62 11.86 -15.10 -8.16
C THR A 62 13.35 -14.99 -8.55
N ALA A 63 13.66 -14.31 -9.66
CA ALA A 63 15.04 -14.08 -10.09
C ALA A 63 15.91 -13.41 -9.00
N MET A 64 15.31 -12.59 -8.13
CA MET A 64 15.99 -11.93 -7.02
C MET A 64 16.04 -12.77 -5.73
N GLY A 65 15.67 -14.05 -5.78
CA GLY A 65 15.62 -14.93 -4.62
C GLY A 65 14.44 -14.71 -3.67
N LYS A 66 13.51 -13.80 -3.99
CA LYS A 66 12.33 -13.53 -3.15
C LYS A 66 11.32 -14.68 -3.24
N THR A 67 10.68 -14.98 -2.13
CA THR A 67 9.63 -15.99 -2.00
C THR A 67 8.25 -15.47 -2.40
N MET A 68 7.97 -14.18 -2.19
CA MET A 68 6.74 -13.54 -2.62
C MET A 68 6.77 -13.20 -4.12
N TRP A 69 5.74 -13.63 -4.84
CA TRP A 69 5.58 -13.37 -6.26
C TRP A 69 4.62 -12.21 -6.49
N HIS A 70 4.86 -11.45 -7.55
CA HIS A 70 3.96 -10.40 -7.99
C HIS A 70 3.31 -10.80 -9.31
N TYR A 71 1.99 -10.61 -9.45
CA TYR A 71 1.25 -11.00 -10.66
C TYR A 71 1.80 -10.33 -11.94
N ALA A 72 2.30 -9.09 -11.83
CA ALA A 72 2.91 -8.40 -12.96
C ALA A 72 4.24 -9.03 -13.38
N THR A 73 4.99 -9.64 -12.45
CA THR A 73 6.22 -10.39 -12.77
C THR A 73 5.90 -11.59 -13.63
N VAL A 74 4.84 -12.35 -13.29
CA VAL A 74 4.34 -13.45 -14.14
C VAL A 74 3.94 -12.94 -15.53
N GLY A 75 3.22 -11.81 -15.59
CA GLY A 75 2.84 -11.19 -16.86
C GLY A 75 4.04 -10.70 -17.68
N HIS A 76 5.11 -10.21 -17.05
CA HIS A 76 6.33 -9.82 -17.74
C HIS A 76 7.10 -11.03 -18.27
N ILE A 77 7.15 -12.13 -17.52
CA ILE A 77 7.79 -13.39 -17.94
C ILE A 77 7.11 -13.92 -19.20
N LEU A 78 5.78 -14.02 -19.18
CA LEU A 78 4.99 -14.52 -20.32
C LEU A 78 5.11 -13.66 -21.58
N LYS A 79 5.46 -12.37 -21.46
CA LYS A 79 5.66 -11.45 -22.59
C LYS A 79 7.11 -11.38 -23.07
N ASN A 80 8.06 -11.93 -22.32
CA ASN A 80 9.47 -11.74 -22.62
C ASN A 80 9.93 -12.70 -23.73
N ARG A 81 10.17 -12.14 -24.91
CA ARG A 81 10.69 -12.86 -26.10
C ARG A 81 12.03 -13.56 -25.88
N LEU A 82 12.80 -13.16 -24.86
CA LEU A 82 14.05 -13.84 -24.50
C LEU A 82 13.82 -15.34 -24.27
N TYR A 83 12.67 -15.74 -23.71
CA TYR A 83 12.41 -17.15 -23.42
C TYR A 83 12.25 -18.02 -24.66
N CYS A 84 11.86 -17.45 -25.81
CA CYS A 84 11.72 -18.17 -27.08
C CYS A 84 12.91 -17.95 -28.04
N GLY A 85 14.04 -17.44 -27.52
CA GLY A 85 15.26 -17.25 -28.31
C GLY A 85 15.32 -15.93 -29.09
N GLU A 86 14.37 -15.01 -28.88
CA GLU A 86 14.31 -13.74 -29.60
C GLU A 86 14.71 -12.55 -28.71
N LEU A 87 15.28 -11.51 -29.31
CA LEU A 87 15.62 -10.25 -28.66
C LEU A 87 14.81 -9.12 -29.30
N GLU A 88 14.14 -8.33 -28.46
CA GLU A 88 13.39 -7.15 -28.89
C GLU A 88 14.10 -5.88 -28.40
N TYR A 89 14.50 -5.03 -29.34
CA TYR A 89 15.14 -3.75 -29.09
C TYR A 89 14.16 -2.58 -29.24
N ARG A 90 14.56 -1.41 -28.72
CA ARG A 90 13.79 -0.16 -28.78
C ARG A 90 12.40 -0.27 -28.14
N LYS A 91 12.29 -1.01 -27.04
CA LYS A 91 11.08 -1.04 -26.19
C LYS A 91 10.77 0.33 -25.57
N GLU A 92 11.81 1.12 -25.36
CA GLU A 92 11.78 2.47 -24.82
C GLU A 92 12.70 3.37 -25.64
N TYR A 93 12.39 4.65 -25.67
CA TYR A 93 13.20 5.68 -26.31
C TYR A 93 13.26 6.91 -25.40
N VAL A 94 14.24 7.78 -25.65
CA VAL A 94 14.36 9.07 -24.96
C VAL A 94 13.83 10.12 -25.93
N PRO A 95 12.64 10.72 -25.68
CA PRO A 95 12.06 11.70 -26.60
C PRO A 95 12.86 13.00 -26.63
N ASP A 96 13.37 13.41 -25.47
CA ASP A 96 14.18 14.62 -25.29
C ASP A 96 15.50 14.26 -24.60
N TYR A 97 16.61 14.55 -25.28
CA TYR A 97 17.96 14.26 -24.81
C TYR A 97 18.35 15.13 -23.60
N LEU A 98 17.69 16.28 -23.38
CA LEU A 98 17.90 17.16 -22.23
C LEU A 98 17.22 16.61 -20.96
N GLU A 99 15.99 16.13 -21.07
CA GLU A 99 15.24 15.61 -19.92
C GLU A 99 15.69 14.21 -19.47
N GLN A 100 16.36 13.45 -20.34
CA GLN A 100 16.83 12.07 -20.12
C GLN A 100 15.75 11.08 -19.62
N LYS A 101 14.46 11.45 -19.67
CA LYS A 101 13.35 10.59 -19.28
C LYS A 101 13.05 9.59 -20.40
N ARG A 102 13.02 8.31 -20.04
CA ARG A 102 12.67 7.22 -20.95
C ARG A 102 11.16 7.12 -21.09
N ALA A 103 10.67 7.09 -22.33
CA ALA A 103 9.27 6.84 -22.65
C ALA A 103 9.13 5.45 -23.32
N LYS A 104 7.98 4.79 -23.09
CA LYS A 104 7.66 3.54 -23.78
C LYS A 104 7.40 3.79 -25.25
N ASN A 105 8.00 3.00 -26.12
CA ASN A 105 7.78 3.05 -27.56
C ASN A 105 6.46 2.35 -27.91
N LYS A 106 5.43 3.12 -28.26
CA LYS A 106 4.11 2.69 -28.72
C LYS A 106 3.99 2.71 -30.25
N GLY A 107 5.08 2.98 -30.97
CA GLY A 107 5.12 3.05 -32.44
C GLY A 107 5.94 4.23 -32.97
N GLU A 108 6.52 5.04 -32.09
CA GLU A 108 7.35 6.20 -32.43
C GLU A 108 8.68 5.79 -33.07
N LEU A 109 9.20 4.61 -32.73
CA LEU A 109 10.35 4.00 -33.41
C LEU A 109 10.03 2.58 -33.85
N GLU A 110 10.61 2.15 -34.97
CA GLU A 110 10.53 0.77 -35.40
C GLU A 110 11.17 -0.16 -34.34
N ARG A 111 10.39 -1.13 -33.87
CA ARG A 111 10.86 -2.18 -32.97
C ARG A 111 11.61 -3.22 -33.77
N VAL A 112 12.83 -3.52 -33.34
CA VAL A 112 13.68 -4.49 -34.03
C VAL A 112 13.66 -5.79 -33.23
N ILE A 113 13.22 -6.88 -33.87
CA ILE A 113 13.26 -8.23 -33.32
C ILE A 113 14.35 -9.00 -34.07
N VAL A 114 15.27 -9.63 -33.33
CA VAL A 114 16.33 -10.46 -33.90
C VAL A 114 16.40 -11.80 -33.18
N GLU A 115 16.97 -12.80 -33.85
CA GLU A 115 17.35 -14.06 -33.21
C GLU A 115 18.49 -13.81 -32.21
N GLY A 116 18.29 -14.25 -30.98
CA GLY A 116 19.31 -14.28 -29.95
C GLY A 116 20.26 -15.45 -30.14
N LYS A 117 21.44 -15.36 -29.52
CA LYS A 117 22.44 -16.43 -29.51
C LYS A 117 22.27 -17.40 -28.34
N HIS A 118 21.46 -17.04 -27.34
CA HIS A 118 21.21 -17.85 -26.15
C HIS A 118 20.24 -19.00 -26.45
N GLN A 119 20.34 -20.06 -25.67
CA GLN A 119 19.45 -21.21 -25.80
C GLN A 119 18.04 -20.84 -25.30
N PRO A 120 16.96 -21.12 -26.06
CA PRO A 120 15.60 -20.84 -25.61
C PRO A 120 15.14 -21.79 -24.50
N ILE A 121 14.30 -21.31 -23.58
CA ILE A 121 13.65 -22.12 -22.53
C ILE A 121 12.30 -22.68 -22.99
N VAL A 122 11.59 -21.93 -23.85
CA VAL A 122 10.30 -22.33 -24.43
C VAL A 122 10.37 -22.27 -25.95
N THR A 123 9.54 -23.06 -26.62
CA THR A 123 9.45 -23.05 -28.08
C THR A 123 8.75 -21.78 -28.59
N LYS A 124 9.03 -21.38 -29.83
CA LYS A 124 8.35 -20.23 -30.46
C LYS A 124 6.85 -20.50 -30.61
N GLU A 125 6.48 -21.75 -30.81
CA GLU A 125 5.10 -22.23 -30.92
C GLU A 125 4.34 -22.08 -29.60
N GLU A 126 4.97 -22.42 -28.46
CA GLU A 126 4.39 -22.20 -27.13
C GLU A 126 4.25 -20.72 -26.82
N PHE A 127 5.30 -19.94 -27.08
CA PHE A 127 5.28 -18.49 -26.87
C PHE A 127 4.18 -17.81 -27.72
N GLY A 128 4.07 -18.19 -29.00
CA GLY A 128 3.05 -17.70 -29.90
C GLY A 128 1.63 -18.02 -29.42
N ARG A 129 1.40 -19.25 -28.92
CA ARG A 129 0.13 -19.65 -28.30
C ARG A 129 -0.22 -18.79 -27.08
N VAL A 130 0.75 -18.54 -26.21
CA VAL A 130 0.59 -17.65 -25.05
C VAL A 130 0.22 -16.24 -25.48
N GLN A 131 0.94 -15.65 -26.44
CA GLN A 131 0.64 -14.29 -26.94
C GLN A 131 -0.76 -14.21 -27.54
N LYS A 132 -1.19 -15.23 -28.29
CA LYS A 132 -2.54 -15.29 -28.86
C LYS A 132 -3.62 -15.30 -27.79
N MET A 133 -3.52 -16.17 -26.78
CA MET A 133 -4.47 -16.19 -25.66
C MET A 133 -4.50 -14.87 -24.89
N MET A 134 -3.35 -14.21 -24.74
CA MET A 134 -3.26 -12.90 -24.10
C MET A 134 -4.00 -11.83 -24.91
N ALA A 135 -3.80 -11.80 -26.24
CA ALA A 135 -4.48 -10.87 -27.13
C ALA A 135 -6.00 -11.10 -27.16
N GLU A 136 -6.45 -12.36 -27.18
CA GLU A 136 -7.87 -12.72 -27.11
C GLU A 136 -8.51 -12.23 -25.80
N LYS A 137 -7.84 -12.46 -24.66
CA LYS A 137 -8.30 -11.97 -23.36
C LYS A 137 -8.33 -10.43 -23.29
N ASP A 138 -7.31 -9.75 -23.81
CA ASP A 138 -7.28 -8.29 -23.83
C ASP A 138 -8.36 -7.71 -24.76
N ALA A 139 -8.66 -8.34 -25.90
CA ALA A 139 -9.76 -7.94 -26.78
C ALA A 139 -11.13 -8.10 -26.11
N GLN A 140 -11.35 -9.21 -25.40
CA GLN A 140 -12.58 -9.43 -24.60
C GLN A 140 -12.72 -8.42 -23.45
N MET A 141 -11.60 -8.02 -22.83
CA MET A 141 -11.58 -7.09 -21.70
C MET A 141 -11.53 -5.61 -22.12
N GLY A 142 -11.14 -5.30 -23.35
CA GLY A 142 -11.05 -3.95 -23.89
C GLY A 142 -12.39 -3.20 -23.88
N GLN A 143 -13.50 -3.92 -23.96
CA GLN A 143 -14.85 -3.36 -23.80
C GLN A 143 -15.17 -2.97 -22.35
N ARG A 144 -14.50 -3.55 -21.34
CA ARG A 144 -14.74 -3.31 -19.91
C ARG A 144 -13.77 -2.31 -19.27
N ARG A 145 -12.62 -2.01 -19.90
CA ARG A 145 -11.55 -1.14 -19.36
C ARG A 145 -11.76 0.36 -19.64
N LYS A 146 -12.97 0.90 -19.48
CA LYS A 146 -13.22 2.35 -19.59
C LYS A 146 -13.06 3.15 -18.28
N ASN A 147 -12.62 2.55 -17.18
CA ASN A 147 -12.33 3.33 -15.96
C ASN A 147 -10.85 3.69 -15.90
N LYS A 148 -10.44 4.67 -16.72
CA LYS A 148 -9.19 5.42 -16.50
C LYS A 148 -9.41 6.29 -15.27
N GLY A 149 -8.72 5.98 -14.16
CA GLY A 149 -8.43 6.90 -13.06
C GLY A 149 -9.56 7.86 -12.66
N VAL A 150 -10.79 7.36 -12.51
CA VAL A 150 -11.88 8.18 -11.99
C VAL A 150 -11.54 8.45 -10.53
N HIS A 151 -11.35 9.73 -10.18
CA HIS A 151 -11.33 10.14 -8.78
C HIS A 151 -12.52 9.51 -8.09
N SER A 152 -12.28 8.81 -7.00
CA SER A 152 -13.38 8.20 -6.28
C SER A 152 -14.26 9.28 -5.70
N GLU A 153 -15.55 9.29 -6.07
CA GLU A 153 -16.55 10.13 -5.39
C GLU A 153 -16.73 9.70 -3.92
N ASP A 154 -16.50 8.41 -3.62
CA ASP A 154 -16.60 7.85 -2.27
C ASP A 154 -15.73 8.57 -1.22
N LEU A 155 -16.38 9.09 -0.17
CA LEU A 155 -15.79 9.82 0.94
C LEU A 155 -14.59 9.08 1.57
N TRP A 156 -14.82 7.84 2.00
CA TRP A 156 -13.82 7.11 2.77
C TRP A 156 -12.63 6.66 1.92
N ARG A 157 -12.78 6.48 0.60
CA ARG A 157 -11.63 6.29 -0.30
C ARG A 157 -10.70 7.51 -0.35
N ARG A 158 -11.25 8.72 -0.22
CA ARG A 158 -10.47 9.96 -0.18
C ARG A 158 -9.80 10.13 1.18
N LYS A 159 -10.53 9.86 2.27
CA LYS A 159 -10.13 10.16 3.65
C LYS A 159 -9.40 9.06 4.41
N MET A 160 -9.49 7.79 4.01
CA MET A 160 -8.82 6.72 4.75
C MET A 160 -7.41 6.44 4.22
N ARG A 161 -6.46 6.23 5.15
CA ARG A 161 -5.14 5.69 4.86
C ARG A 161 -4.83 4.56 5.82
N CYS A 162 -4.16 3.54 5.32
CA CYS A 162 -3.70 2.42 6.12
C CYS A 162 -2.36 2.77 6.79
N GLN A 163 -2.06 2.17 7.94
CA GLN A 163 -0.74 2.23 8.58
C GLN A 163 0.43 1.86 7.65
N CYS A 164 0.19 1.13 6.54
CA CYS A 164 1.21 0.84 5.53
C CYS A 164 1.36 1.93 4.44
N GLY A 165 0.76 3.10 4.63
CA GLY A 165 0.79 4.25 3.71
C GLY A 165 -0.15 4.15 2.50
N HIS A 166 -0.76 2.98 2.25
CA HIS A 166 -1.63 2.79 1.09
C HIS A 166 -3.07 3.26 1.36
N ALA A 167 -3.75 3.75 0.31
CA ALA A 167 -5.17 4.03 0.34
C ALA A 167 -6.02 2.74 0.36
N PHE A 168 -7.31 2.90 0.63
CA PHE A 168 -8.28 1.80 0.59
C PHE A 168 -9.04 1.74 -0.75
N ALA A 169 -9.30 0.52 -1.21
CA ALA A 169 -10.20 0.24 -2.31
C ALA A 169 -11.57 -0.19 -1.78
N LYS A 170 -12.65 0.43 -2.28
CA LYS A 170 -14.03 -0.01 -2.01
C LYS A 170 -14.35 -1.21 -2.91
N THR A 171 -14.67 -2.33 -2.29
CA THR A 171 -14.93 -3.60 -2.95
C THR A 171 -16.31 -4.11 -2.56
N LYS A 172 -17.00 -4.75 -3.49
CA LYS A 172 -18.31 -5.37 -3.21
C LYS A 172 -18.12 -6.53 -2.23
N TRP A 173 -18.93 -6.56 -1.18
CA TRP A 173 -18.88 -7.57 -0.13
C TRP A 173 -19.95 -8.64 -0.35
N HIS A 174 -21.22 -8.28 -0.19
CA HIS A 174 -22.36 -9.14 -0.49
C HIS A 174 -23.36 -8.41 -1.39
N THR A 175 -23.79 -9.08 -2.44
CA THR A 175 -24.95 -8.68 -3.24
C THR A 175 -26.18 -9.37 -2.66
N LYS A 176 -27.10 -8.60 -2.10
CA LYS A 176 -28.45 -9.06 -1.76
C LYS A 176 -29.40 -8.75 -2.92
N THR A 177 -30.63 -9.25 -2.86
CA THR A 177 -31.66 -9.04 -3.89
C THR A 177 -31.87 -7.56 -4.21
N ASP A 178 -31.86 -6.70 -3.18
CA ASP A 178 -32.25 -5.28 -3.33
C ASP A 178 -31.08 -4.31 -3.22
N PHE A 179 -29.91 -4.73 -2.73
CA PHE A 179 -28.77 -3.82 -2.57
C PHE A 179 -27.42 -4.56 -2.46
N ILE A 180 -26.35 -3.80 -2.65
CA ILE A 180 -24.96 -4.27 -2.56
C ILE A 180 -24.33 -3.66 -1.32
N THR A 181 -23.70 -4.50 -0.49
CA THR A 181 -22.85 -4.06 0.61
C THR A 181 -21.41 -3.91 0.15
N TYR A 182 -20.68 -3.00 0.77
CA TYR A 182 -19.29 -2.71 0.43
C TYR A 182 -18.36 -2.91 1.63
N THR A 183 -17.10 -3.17 1.32
CA THR A 183 -16.00 -3.15 2.27
C THR A 183 -14.80 -2.43 1.68
N TYR A 184 -14.09 -1.72 2.55
CA TYR A 184 -12.82 -1.12 2.30
C TYR A 184 -11.70 -2.11 2.60
N LYS A 185 -10.85 -2.30 1.59
CA LYS A 185 -9.68 -3.16 1.66
C LYS A 185 -8.43 -2.36 1.32
N CYS A 186 -7.39 -2.48 2.12
CA CYS A 186 -6.11 -1.82 1.84
C CYS A 186 -5.62 -2.20 0.44
N TYR A 187 -5.15 -1.21 -0.34
CA TYR A 187 -4.73 -1.44 -1.73
C TYR A 187 -3.60 -2.47 -1.83
N ASP A 188 -2.64 -2.47 -0.89
CA ASP A 188 -1.57 -3.46 -0.90
C ASP A 188 -2.10 -4.90 -0.74
N GLN A 189 -3.12 -5.12 0.10
CA GLN A 189 -3.76 -6.43 0.25
C GLN A 189 -4.50 -6.90 -1.01
N THR A 190 -4.81 -6.01 -1.97
CA THR A 190 -5.35 -6.44 -3.28
C THR A 190 -4.29 -7.19 -4.10
N ARG A 191 -3.03 -6.85 -3.88
CA ARG A 191 -1.85 -7.38 -4.55
C ARG A 191 -1.27 -8.59 -3.81
N THR A 192 -1.06 -8.47 -2.50
CA THR A 192 -0.44 -9.49 -1.64
C THR A 192 -1.46 -10.52 -1.11
N GLY A 193 -2.72 -10.12 -0.97
CA GLY A 193 -3.77 -10.89 -0.30
C GLY A 193 -3.91 -10.51 1.17
N THR A 194 -5.06 -10.80 1.77
CA THR A 194 -5.26 -10.63 3.22
C THR A 194 -4.59 -11.77 3.99
N ILE A 195 -4.23 -11.55 5.25
CA ILE A 195 -3.65 -12.59 6.13
C ILE A 195 -4.53 -13.85 6.12
N ALA A 196 -5.83 -13.70 6.36
CA ALA A 196 -6.78 -14.82 6.35
C ALA A 196 -6.79 -15.58 5.01
N ALA A 197 -6.73 -14.85 3.88
CA ALA A 197 -6.69 -15.49 2.56
C ALA A 197 -5.36 -16.21 2.33
N ARG A 198 -4.23 -15.66 2.76
CA ARG A 198 -2.90 -16.28 2.60
C ARG A 198 -2.79 -17.55 3.43
N LEU A 199 -3.20 -17.51 4.70
CA LEU A 199 -3.27 -18.69 5.57
C LEU A 199 -4.15 -19.78 4.98
N LYS A 200 -5.35 -19.45 4.49
CA LYS A 200 -6.25 -20.41 3.83
C LYS A 200 -5.61 -21.10 2.61
N ASN A 201 -4.68 -20.43 1.93
CA ASN A 201 -4.00 -20.97 0.76
C ASN A 201 -2.61 -21.58 1.09
N GLY A 202 -2.21 -21.63 2.37
CA GLY A 202 -0.90 -22.13 2.79
C GLY A 202 0.26 -21.23 2.35
N LEU A 203 0.04 -19.92 2.27
CA LEU A 203 1.05 -18.93 1.83
C LEU A 203 1.65 -18.20 3.03
N GLY A 204 2.94 -17.85 2.95
CA GLY A 204 3.65 -17.11 4.01
C GLY A 204 3.06 -15.71 4.25
N ILE A 205 3.13 -15.22 5.48
CA ILE A 205 2.49 -13.96 5.92
C ILE A 205 3.47 -12.80 6.18
N GLU A 206 4.75 -13.01 5.86
CA GLU A 206 5.81 -12.02 5.99
C GLU A 206 5.60 -10.86 5.01
N ASN A 207 5.79 -9.62 5.48
CA ASN A 207 5.64 -8.40 4.67
C ASN A 207 4.24 -8.20 4.05
N VAL A 208 3.20 -8.73 4.71
CA VAL A 208 1.80 -8.56 4.29
C VAL A 208 1.12 -7.54 5.21
N CYS A 209 0.38 -6.61 4.61
CA CYS A 209 -0.39 -5.64 5.37
C CYS A 209 -1.46 -6.34 6.25
N ARG A 210 -1.47 -6.01 7.55
CA ARG A 210 -2.36 -6.58 8.58
C ARG A 210 -3.63 -5.80 8.83
N SER A 211 -3.83 -4.68 8.11
CA SER A 211 -5.02 -3.86 8.22
C SER A 211 -6.32 -4.69 8.11
N PRO A 212 -7.31 -4.41 8.95
CA PRO A 212 -8.60 -5.09 8.87
C PRO A 212 -9.34 -4.75 7.58
N LEU A 213 -10.27 -5.61 7.21
CA LEU A 213 -11.30 -5.30 6.23
C LEU A 213 -12.39 -4.50 6.93
N VAL A 214 -12.58 -3.26 6.50
CA VAL A 214 -13.52 -2.33 7.15
C VAL A 214 -14.80 -2.29 6.34
N GLN A 215 -15.93 -2.68 6.92
CA GLN A 215 -17.20 -2.64 6.21
C GLN A 215 -17.72 -1.21 6.14
N ASP A 216 -18.45 -0.88 5.06
CA ASP A 216 -18.88 0.49 4.75
C ASP A 216 -19.67 1.12 5.91
N TRP A 217 -20.69 0.41 6.41
CA TRP A 217 -21.49 0.86 7.56
C TRP A 217 -20.67 1.10 8.83
N LYS A 218 -19.55 0.38 9.05
CA LYS A 218 -18.72 0.58 10.25
C LYS A 218 -18.08 1.97 10.23
N MET A 219 -17.71 2.46 9.05
CA MET A 219 -17.19 3.82 8.91
C MET A 219 -18.26 4.86 9.26
N TYR A 220 -19.48 4.69 8.75
CA TYR A 220 -20.59 5.58 9.08
C TYR A 220 -20.92 5.56 10.58
N THR A 221 -21.02 4.38 11.21
CA THR A 221 -21.28 4.29 12.67
C THR A 221 -20.17 4.93 13.50
N MET A 222 -18.89 4.70 13.14
CA MET A 222 -17.77 5.36 13.80
C MET A 222 -17.82 6.88 13.61
N ALA A 223 -18.11 7.37 12.40
CA ALA A 223 -18.22 8.80 12.11
C ALA A 223 -19.30 9.46 12.97
N GLN A 224 -20.51 8.90 12.98
CA GLN A 224 -21.61 9.38 13.82
C GLN A 224 -21.18 9.48 15.28
N LYS A 225 -20.57 8.42 15.82
CA LYS A 225 -20.11 8.41 17.20
C LYS A 225 -19.02 9.43 17.51
N VAL A 226 -18.05 9.58 16.61
CA VAL A 226 -16.97 10.57 16.77
C VAL A 226 -17.57 11.97 16.79
N LEU A 227 -18.49 12.29 15.88
CA LEU A 227 -19.12 13.60 15.81
C LEU A 227 -20.04 13.85 17.01
N HIS A 228 -20.90 12.91 17.39
CA HIS A 228 -21.70 13.02 18.63
C HIS A 228 -20.85 13.18 19.88
N ALA A 229 -19.73 12.45 19.99
CA ALA A 229 -18.82 12.59 21.12
C ALA A 229 -18.16 13.98 21.22
N VAL A 230 -18.16 14.74 20.13
CA VAL A 230 -17.58 16.09 20.06
C VAL A 230 -18.67 17.16 20.19
N PHE A 231 -19.82 16.97 19.52
CA PHE A 231 -20.86 17.99 19.36
C PHE A 231 -22.06 17.86 20.31
N ASP A 232 -22.33 16.69 20.90
CA ASP A 232 -23.50 16.51 21.79
C ASP A 232 -23.42 17.38 23.06
N ASP A 233 -22.21 17.57 23.59
CA ASP A 233 -21.99 18.33 24.83
C ASP A 233 -20.83 19.31 24.65
N PRO A 234 -21.11 20.50 24.08
CA PRO A 234 -20.06 21.44 23.74
C PRO A 234 -19.22 21.92 24.92
N GLU A 235 -19.86 22.18 26.06
CA GLU A 235 -19.17 22.65 27.26
C GLU A 235 -18.25 21.59 27.82
N ARG A 236 -18.72 20.34 27.91
CA ARG A 236 -17.89 19.23 28.38
C ARG A 236 -16.76 18.89 27.42
N THR A 237 -17.01 18.93 26.11
CA THR A 237 -15.96 18.72 25.09
C THR A 237 -14.87 19.78 25.21
N LEU A 238 -15.23 21.05 25.44
CA LEU A 238 -14.25 22.13 25.63
C LEU A 238 -13.48 21.98 26.95
N LEU A 239 -14.12 21.49 28.01
CA LEU A 239 -13.46 21.18 29.28
C LEU A 239 -12.51 19.98 29.14
N ASP A 240 -12.96 18.89 28.51
CA ASP A 240 -12.14 17.71 28.20
C ASP A 240 -10.96 18.11 27.30
N ALA A 241 -11.18 18.99 26.32
CA ALA A 241 -10.14 19.50 25.42
C ALA A 241 -9.16 20.34 26.21
N ALA A 242 -9.63 21.29 27.01
CA ALA A 242 -8.77 22.12 27.87
C ALA A 242 -8.02 21.29 28.92
N ALA A 243 -8.59 20.18 29.41
CA ALA A 243 -7.92 19.27 30.34
C ALA A 243 -6.86 18.41 29.63
N ALA A 244 -7.19 17.84 28.48
CA ALA A 244 -6.26 17.08 27.64
C ALA A 244 -5.09 17.93 27.16
N LEU A 245 -5.36 19.21 26.88
CA LEU A 245 -4.41 20.19 26.35
C LEU A 245 -3.70 21.02 27.44
N GLY A 246 -4.29 21.16 28.63
CA GLY A 246 -3.84 22.06 29.70
C GLY A 246 -3.39 21.37 31.00
N CYS A 247 -3.62 20.06 31.18
CA CYS A 247 -3.24 19.35 32.41
C CYS A 247 -2.65 17.96 32.13
N GLY A 248 -1.32 17.89 32.01
CA GLY A 248 -0.44 16.84 32.57
C GLY A 248 -0.57 15.37 32.17
N ILE A 249 -1.67 14.90 31.56
CA ILE A 249 -1.86 13.49 31.20
C ILE A 249 -1.40 13.22 29.76
N ALA A 250 -1.57 14.19 28.85
CA ALA A 250 -0.89 14.19 27.54
C ALA A 250 0.65 14.18 27.71
N GLY A 251 1.17 14.76 28.78
CA GLY A 251 2.61 14.74 29.07
C GLY A 251 3.20 13.36 29.33
N VAL A 252 2.42 12.30 29.62
CA VAL A 252 2.96 10.96 29.90
C VAL A 252 2.94 10.08 28.65
N GLU A 253 1.81 9.98 27.95
CA GLU A 253 1.73 9.18 26.71
C GLU A 253 2.38 9.88 25.51
N GLN A 254 2.22 11.21 25.38
CA GLN A 254 2.91 11.97 24.34
C GLN A 254 4.42 12.01 24.63
N SER A 255 4.86 12.03 25.90
CA SER A 255 6.29 11.89 26.22
C SER A 255 6.81 10.46 26.07
N GLU A 256 6.00 9.41 26.26
CA GLU A 256 6.41 8.03 25.97
C GLU A 256 6.55 7.82 24.47
N VAL A 257 5.61 8.32 23.66
CA VAL A 257 5.68 8.27 22.19
C VAL A 257 6.83 9.12 21.65
N LEU A 258 7.05 10.32 22.20
CA LEU A 258 8.20 11.16 21.83
C LEU A 258 9.52 10.55 22.29
N ARG A 259 9.59 9.94 23.48
CA ARG A 259 10.77 9.19 23.95
C ARG A 259 11.06 8.00 23.05
N ASP A 260 10.04 7.23 22.69
CA ASP A 260 10.20 6.09 21.79
C ASP A 260 10.62 6.54 20.38
N LYS A 261 10.09 7.65 19.87
CA LYS A 261 10.51 8.28 18.61
C LYS A 261 11.96 8.74 18.67
N GLU A 262 12.36 9.47 19.71
CA GLU A 262 13.75 9.90 19.94
C GLU A 262 14.70 8.69 20.03
N ILE A 263 14.31 7.63 20.74
CA ILE A 263 15.09 6.40 20.84
C ILE A 263 15.27 5.75 19.46
N ILE A 264 14.22 5.70 18.64
CA ILE A 264 14.28 5.14 17.28
C ILE A 264 15.12 6.02 16.35
N GLU A 265 15.01 7.35 16.44
CA GLU A 265 15.82 8.31 15.68
C GLU A 265 17.31 8.19 16.03
N GLU A 266 17.65 8.07 17.31
CA GLU A 266 19.01 7.85 17.81
C GLU A 266 19.58 6.52 17.27
N GLN A 267 18.75 5.45 17.28
CA GLN A 267 19.12 4.15 16.70
C GLN A 267 19.34 4.24 15.18
N LEU A 268 18.49 4.98 14.46
CA LEU A 268 18.64 5.23 13.02
C LEU A 268 19.94 5.96 12.71
N LYS A 269 20.24 7.01 13.47
CA LYS A 269 21.49 7.77 13.34
C LYS A 269 22.71 6.87 13.56
N LYS A 270 22.65 5.99 14.57
CA LYS A 270 23.72 5.04 14.88
C LYS A 270 23.93 4.02 13.75
N GLU A 271 22.87 3.41 13.22
CA GLU A 271 23.00 2.43 12.13
C GLU A 271 23.38 3.11 10.80
N ARG A 272 22.91 4.33 10.52
CA ARG A 272 23.39 5.15 9.37
C ARG A 272 24.88 5.48 9.50
N GLY A 273 25.35 5.90 10.66
CA GLY A 273 26.78 6.13 10.90
C GLY A 273 27.61 4.84 10.77
N ARG A 274 27.04 3.68 11.13
CA ARG A 274 27.66 2.37 10.93
C ARG A 274 27.76 2.00 9.45
N TYR A 275 26.74 2.36 8.65
CA TYR A 275 26.76 2.22 7.19
C TYR A 275 27.86 3.08 6.56
N GLU A 276 27.96 4.36 6.95
CA GLU A 276 29.02 5.27 6.50
C GLU A 276 30.41 4.73 6.85
N THR A 277 30.61 4.27 8.08
CA THR A 277 31.89 3.66 8.52
C THR A 277 32.24 2.42 7.70
N LEU A 278 31.27 1.54 7.41
CA LEU A 278 31.48 0.38 6.54
C LEU A 278 31.86 0.79 5.11
N LEU A 279 31.29 1.90 4.63
CA LEU A 279 31.56 2.45 3.30
C LEU A 279 32.98 3.00 3.22
N ASP A 280 33.42 3.74 4.25
CA ASP A 280 34.79 4.25 4.37
C ASP A 280 35.82 3.12 4.46
N MET A 281 35.60 2.12 5.31
CA MET A 281 36.46 0.93 5.40
C MET A 281 36.57 0.19 4.07
N ARG A 282 35.48 0.16 3.27
CA ARG A 282 35.52 -0.45 1.94
C ARG A 282 36.27 0.43 0.93
N MET A 283 36.11 1.75 0.98
CA MET A 283 36.85 2.69 0.14
C MET A 283 38.35 2.62 0.40
N ASN A 284 38.74 2.41 1.65
CA ASN A 284 40.14 2.23 2.07
C ASN A 284 40.67 0.79 1.88
N ASN A 285 39.86 -0.13 1.32
CA ASN A 285 40.19 -1.56 1.16
C ASN A 285 40.53 -2.31 2.46
N GLU A 286 40.08 -1.82 3.62
CA GLU A 286 40.29 -2.45 4.92
C GLU A 286 39.45 -3.73 5.09
N ILE A 287 38.38 -3.88 4.29
CA ILE A 287 37.49 -5.05 4.32
C ILE A 287 37.25 -5.66 2.92
N PRO A 288 37.20 -7.00 2.81
CA PRO A 288 36.83 -7.70 1.57
C PRO A 288 35.40 -7.39 1.10
N LYS A 289 35.16 -7.53 -0.21
CA LYS A 289 33.87 -7.19 -0.84
C LYS A 289 32.73 -8.04 -0.29
N GLU A 290 33.01 -9.29 0.02
CA GLU A 290 32.06 -10.28 0.53
C GLU A 290 31.62 -9.92 1.95
N VAL A 291 32.58 -9.49 2.78
CA VAL A 291 32.33 -9.03 4.14
C VAL A 291 31.51 -7.73 4.13
N PHE A 292 31.86 -6.79 3.26
CA PHE A 292 31.11 -5.56 3.05
C PHE A 292 29.68 -5.86 2.60
N SER A 293 29.47 -6.68 1.57
CA SER A 293 28.13 -6.96 1.04
C SER A 293 27.21 -7.60 2.09
N ARG A 294 27.73 -8.52 2.90
CA ARG A 294 26.96 -9.14 4.00
C ARG A 294 26.60 -8.12 5.08
N LYS A 295 27.55 -7.26 5.48
CA LYS A 295 27.33 -6.24 6.51
C LYS A 295 26.45 -5.09 6.02
N GLN A 296 26.56 -4.71 4.75
CA GLN A 296 25.71 -3.74 4.09
C GLN A 296 24.25 -4.21 4.09
N GLN A 297 24.01 -5.49 3.79
CA GLN A 297 22.68 -6.06 3.85
C GLN A 297 22.13 -6.06 5.30
N GLU A 298 22.93 -6.49 6.28
CA GLU A 298 22.54 -6.51 7.69
C GLU A 298 22.16 -5.11 8.21
N VAL A 299 22.98 -4.10 7.93
CA VAL A 299 22.72 -2.72 8.35
C VAL A 299 21.56 -2.11 7.56
N GLY A 300 21.44 -2.41 6.26
CA GLY A 300 20.34 -1.95 5.43
C GLY A 300 18.98 -2.52 5.86
N GLU A 301 18.91 -3.79 6.26
CA GLU A 301 17.70 -4.41 6.79
C GLU A 301 17.26 -3.75 8.11
N LYS A 302 18.21 -3.46 9.02
CA LYS A 302 17.92 -2.74 10.27
C LYS A 302 17.47 -1.30 10.05
N ILE A 303 18.10 -0.58 9.12
CA ILE A 303 17.67 0.77 8.74
C ILE A 303 16.25 0.73 8.18
N ALA A 304 15.94 -0.21 7.28
CA ALA A 304 14.60 -0.35 6.73
C ALA A 304 13.55 -0.70 7.80
N GLU A 305 13.89 -1.57 8.75
CA GLU A 305 13.01 -1.91 9.89
C GLU A 305 12.75 -0.69 10.78
N LEU A 306 13.79 0.06 11.14
CA LEU A 306 13.66 1.26 11.97
C LEU A 306 12.93 2.40 11.23
N GLU A 307 13.16 2.58 9.93
CA GLU A 307 12.42 3.54 9.09
C GLU A 307 10.95 3.15 8.98
N GLN A 308 10.65 1.85 8.83
CA GLN A 308 9.28 1.36 8.83
C GLN A 308 8.60 1.58 10.19
N ARG A 309 9.34 1.40 11.29
CA ARG A 309 8.85 1.63 12.65
C ARG A 309 8.64 3.14 12.91
N MET A 310 9.56 3.99 12.46
CA MET A 310 9.44 5.46 12.49
C MET A 310 8.23 5.95 11.68
N ALA A 311 7.97 5.33 10.52
CA ALA A 311 6.81 5.64 9.70
C ALA A 311 5.46 5.34 10.38
N GLN A 312 5.43 4.49 11.42
CA GLN A 312 4.21 4.26 12.22
C GLN A 312 3.83 5.45 13.08
N TYR A 313 4.81 6.29 13.44
CA TYR A 313 4.63 7.48 14.26
C TYR A 313 4.32 8.74 13.44
N GLY A 314 4.55 8.73 12.11
CA GLY A 314 4.27 9.87 11.21
C GLY A 314 5.02 11.16 11.56
N ASP A 315 4.62 12.28 10.94
CA ASP A 315 5.12 13.63 11.24
C ASP A 315 4.52 14.20 12.54
N VAL A 316 4.58 13.41 13.62
CA VAL A 316 4.17 13.90 14.94
C VAL A 316 5.29 14.77 15.49
N GLU A 317 5.13 16.08 15.34
CA GLU A 317 5.89 17.08 16.07
C GLU A 317 5.23 17.35 17.44
N PRO A 318 6.00 17.66 18.49
CA PRO A 318 5.42 18.10 19.75
C PRO A 318 4.59 19.35 19.51
N ALA A 319 3.29 19.28 19.81
CA ALA A 319 2.40 20.42 19.67
C ALA A 319 2.92 21.57 20.55
N THR A 320 3.18 22.73 19.96
CA THR A 320 3.59 23.89 20.73
C THR A 320 2.40 24.44 21.52
N GLU A 321 2.63 25.14 22.63
CA GLU A 321 1.55 25.80 23.38
C GLU A 321 0.70 26.72 22.49
N ALA A 322 1.31 27.32 21.46
CA ALA A 322 0.63 28.14 20.46
C ALA A 322 -0.29 27.30 19.54
N ASP A 323 0.14 26.12 19.10
CA ASP A 323 -0.68 25.21 18.28
C ASP A 323 -1.89 24.70 19.07
N VAL A 324 -1.66 24.39 20.35
CA VAL A 324 -2.70 23.94 21.28
C VAL A 324 -3.75 25.02 21.52
N SER A 325 -3.32 26.26 21.76
CA SER A 325 -4.22 27.41 21.95
C SER A 325 -5.01 27.71 20.67
N GLY A 326 -4.37 27.67 19.50
CA GLY A 326 -5.02 27.89 18.20
C GLY A 326 -6.06 26.81 17.88
N LYS A 327 -5.78 25.55 18.21
CA LYS A 327 -6.74 24.44 18.04
C LYS A 327 -7.95 24.58 18.96
N LEU A 328 -7.76 25.00 20.21
CA LEU A 328 -8.88 25.28 21.12
C LEU A 328 -9.78 26.40 20.62
N GLU A 329 -9.20 27.46 20.06
CA GLU A 329 -9.97 28.58 19.49
C GLU A 329 -10.75 28.14 18.25
N ASN A 330 -10.12 27.38 17.35
CA ASN A 330 -10.78 26.83 16.17
C ASN A 330 -11.91 25.87 16.56
N LEU A 331 -11.70 25.01 17.56
CA LEU A 331 -12.73 24.13 18.10
C LEU A 331 -13.92 24.92 18.66
N ARG A 332 -13.66 25.97 19.47
CA ARG A 332 -14.72 26.88 19.97
C ARG A 332 -15.51 27.53 18.85
N ARG A 333 -14.83 28.03 17.82
CA ARG A 333 -15.49 28.64 16.64
C ARG A 333 -16.36 27.63 15.91
N LEU A 334 -15.85 26.44 15.69
CA LEU A 334 -16.53 25.37 14.97
C LEU A 334 -17.80 24.90 15.70
N MET A 335 -17.75 24.84 17.03
CA MET A 335 -18.90 24.49 17.86
C MET A 335 -19.95 25.62 17.93
N GLY A 336 -19.53 26.89 17.84
CA GLY A 336 -20.46 28.02 17.74
C GLY A 336 -21.17 28.15 16.38
N GLN A 337 -20.64 27.49 15.34
CA GLN A 337 -21.19 27.52 13.98
C GLN A 337 -21.98 26.26 13.59
N SER A 338 -21.81 25.16 14.33
CA SER A 338 -22.48 23.89 14.04
C SER A 338 -23.86 23.85 14.71
N ALA A 339 -24.90 23.59 13.91
CA ALA A 339 -26.21 23.23 14.41
C ALA A 339 -26.34 21.71 14.39
N MET A 340 -26.86 21.11 15.46
CA MET A 340 -27.12 19.67 15.50
C MET A 340 -28.15 19.29 14.42
N PRO A 341 -27.94 18.19 13.68
CA PRO A 341 -28.92 17.71 12.71
C PRO A 341 -30.28 17.45 13.36
N GLU A 342 -31.38 17.82 12.69
CA GLU A 342 -32.74 17.67 13.22
C GLU A 342 -33.14 16.20 13.46
N ASP A 343 -32.59 15.28 12.67
CA ASP A 343 -32.78 13.83 12.77
C ASP A 343 -31.76 13.12 13.68
N GLY A 344 -30.78 13.88 14.20
CA GLY A 344 -29.69 13.38 15.02
C GLY A 344 -28.72 12.47 14.27
N GLU A 345 -28.62 12.58 12.94
CA GLU A 345 -27.60 11.87 12.14
C GLU A 345 -26.85 12.84 11.22
N PHE A 346 -25.52 12.85 11.32
CA PHE A 346 -24.68 13.66 10.45
C PHE A 346 -24.70 13.14 9.00
N SER A 347 -24.81 14.03 8.02
CA SER A 347 -24.79 13.70 6.59
C SER A 347 -23.38 13.36 6.09
N GLU A 348 -23.26 12.77 4.89
CA GLU A 348 -21.94 12.49 4.28
C GLU A 348 -21.16 13.78 3.99
N GLU A 349 -21.86 14.88 3.65
CA GLU A 349 -21.25 16.20 3.46
C GLU A 349 -20.72 16.79 4.77
N GLU A 350 -21.42 16.58 5.87
CA GLU A 350 -20.98 17.01 7.21
C GLU A 350 -19.79 16.17 7.68
N MET A 351 -19.81 14.85 7.46
CA MET A 351 -18.66 13.99 7.70
C MET A 351 -17.46 14.42 6.85
N ASP A 352 -17.66 14.80 5.58
CA ASP A 352 -16.57 15.30 4.72
C ASP A 352 -15.97 16.60 5.25
N ARG A 353 -16.82 17.48 5.77
CA ARG A 353 -16.45 18.78 6.33
C ARG A 353 -15.65 18.66 7.63
N TYR A 354 -16.13 17.83 8.56
CA TYR A 354 -15.61 17.78 9.93
C TYR A 354 -14.48 16.77 10.16
N VAL A 355 -14.24 15.85 9.21
CA VAL A 355 -13.18 14.84 9.33
C VAL A 355 -12.12 15.13 8.28
N SER A 356 -10.87 15.43 8.67
CA SER A 356 -9.74 15.58 7.74
C SER A 356 -9.34 14.22 7.16
N GLY A 357 -9.32 13.19 8.01
CA GLY A 357 -9.24 11.81 7.56
C GLY A 357 -9.09 10.79 8.68
N VAL A 358 -8.86 9.53 8.27
CA VAL A 358 -8.81 8.39 9.19
C VAL A 358 -7.60 7.52 8.89
N ARG A 359 -6.75 7.29 9.89
CA ARG A 359 -5.66 6.30 9.82
C ARG A 359 -6.12 4.98 10.43
N VAL A 360 -5.95 3.91 9.66
CA VAL A 360 -6.42 2.56 10.03
C VAL A 360 -5.24 1.68 10.40
N TYR A 361 -5.22 1.23 11.64
CA TYR A 361 -4.24 0.28 12.20
C TYR A 361 -4.84 -1.12 12.31
N GLU A 362 -4.07 -2.09 12.79
CA GLU A 362 -4.53 -3.46 13.00
C GLU A 362 -5.60 -3.56 14.11
N ASP A 363 -5.46 -2.75 15.14
CA ASP A 363 -6.22 -2.78 16.39
C ASP A 363 -7.06 -1.52 16.66
N ARG A 364 -6.75 -0.39 16.00
CA ARG A 364 -7.41 0.90 16.24
C ARG A 364 -7.65 1.74 14.98
N PHE A 365 -8.46 2.78 15.14
CA PHE A 365 -8.76 3.79 14.13
C PHE A 365 -8.46 5.18 14.69
N GLU A 366 -7.58 5.93 14.03
CA GLU A 366 -7.27 7.31 14.42
C GLU A 366 -8.04 8.25 13.51
N TRP A 367 -8.95 9.04 14.07
CA TRP A 367 -9.79 10.01 13.38
C TRP A 367 -9.23 11.40 13.59
N LEU A 368 -8.88 12.06 12.50
CA LEU A 368 -8.38 13.43 12.51
C LEU A 368 -9.54 14.36 12.18
N LEU A 369 -9.91 15.23 13.12
CA LEU A 369 -10.95 16.21 12.93
C LEU A 369 -10.43 17.44 12.20
N ASN A 370 -11.32 18.05 11.42
CA ASN A 370 -11.06 19.29 10.72
C ASN A 370 -11.60 20.46 11.54
N LEU A 371 -10.71 21.16 12.24
CA LEU A 371 -11.08 22.35 13.02
C LEU A 371 -11.25 23.62 12.17
N SER A 372 -10.89 23.57 10.89
CA SER A 372 -11.03 24.68 9.93
C SER A 372 -11.70 24.20 8.64
N PRO A 373 -13.04 24.02 8.65
CA PRO A 373 -13.83 23.55 7.51
C PRO A 373 -13.56 24.31 6.20
N ASP A 374 -13.32 25.62 6.31
CA ASP A 374 -13.14 26.53 5.17
C ASP A 374 -11.79 26.37 4.46
N ALA A 375 -10.81 25.70 5.09
CA ALA A 375 -9.47 25.53 4.55
C ALA A 375 -9.35 24.36 3.55
N GLY A 376 -10.38 23.51 3.43
CA GLY A 376 -10.41 22.42 2.44
C GLY A 376 -9.20 21.48 2.54
N GLY A 377 -8.94 20.92 3.72
CA GLY A 377 -7.75 20.09 3.97
C GLY A 377 -7.97 18.59 3.77
N GLY A 378 -7.03 17.92 3.09
CA GLY A 378 -6.85 16.48 3.15
C GLY A 378 -6.08 16.03 4.39
N LEU A 379 -5.80 14.73 4.49
CA LEU A 379 -4.98 14.15 5.57
C LEU A 379 -3.59 14.78 5.71
N ASP A 380 -3.04 15.30 4.61
CA ASP A 380 -1.71 15.90 4.54
C ASP A 380 -1.73 17.38 4.98
N ASP A 381 -2.93 17.97 5.14
CA ASP A 381 -3.14 19.38 5.49
C ASP A 381 -3.56 19.58 6.97
N ALA A 382 -3.62 18.50 7.77
CA ALA A 382 -4.13 18.52 9.14
C ALA A 382 -3.16 19.12 10.19
N GLY A 383 -1.96 19.57 9.77
CA GLY A 383 -0.90 20.02 10.68
C GLY A 383 -0.46 18.92 11.66
N SER A 384 0.07 19.32 12.83
CA SER A 384 0.50 18.39 13.89
C SER A 384 -0.71 17.91 14.72
N PRO A 385 -1.24 16.69 14.52
CA PRO A 385 -2.47 16.25 15.19
C PRO A 385 -2.26 16.14 16.70
N VAL A 386 -3.22 16.64 17.49
CA VAL A 386 -3.16 16.55 18.95
C VAL A 386 -4.20 15.55 19.44
N TYR A 387 -3.77 14.61 20.28
CA TYR A 387 -4.69 13.64 20.87
C TYR A 387 -5.76 14.35 21.70
N PHE A 388 -7.01 13.97 21.48
CA PHE A 388 -8.15 14.52 22.20
C PHE A 388 -8.77 13.48 23.13
N LYS A 389 -9.28 12.37 22.57
CA LYS A 389 -10.06 11.40 23.35
C LYS A 389 -10.11 10.04 22.67
N LYS A 390 -10.22 8.98 23.48
CA LYS A 390 -10.53 7.62 23.03
C LYS A 390 -12.01 7.33 23.25
N ILE A 391 -12.65 6.75 22.23
CA ILE A 391 -13.99 6.16 22.32
C ILE A 391 -13.94 4.70 21.90
N THR A 392 -14.87 3.92 22.42
CA THR A 392 -15.05 2.52 22.01
C THR A 392 -16.38 2.41 21.29
N VAL A 393 -16.37 1.85 20.09
CA VAL A 393 -17.61 1.42 19.44
C VAL A 393 -17.85 -0.03 19.85
N THR A 394 -19.02 -0.28 20.43
CA THR A 394 -19.42 -1.53 21.06
C THR A 394 -20.43 -2.29 20.20
N PRO A 395 -20.63 -3.59 20.45
CA PRO A 395 -21.70 -4.35 19.79
C PRO A 395 -23.11 -3.79 20.00
N ASP A 396 -23.36 -3.03 21.07
CA ASP A 396 -24.66 -2.38 21.30
C ASP A 396 -24.92 -1.24 20.32
N ASP A 397 -23.88 -0.52 19.94
CA ASP A 397 -23.95 0.53 18.94
C ASP A 397 -24.23 -0.04 17.54
N GLU A 398 -23.64 -1.19 17.24
CA GLU A 398 -23.97 -1.98 16.05
C GLU A 398 -25.46 -2.36 16.07
N ARG A 399 -25.97 -2.88 17.19
CA ARG A 399 -27.40 -3.25 17.32
C ARG A 399 -28.30 -2.04 17.13
N ALA A 400 -27.95 -0.89 17.70
CA ALA A 400 -28.70 0.35 17.53
C ALA A 400 -28.70 0.81 16.07
N TRP A 401 -27.54 0.79 15.41
CA TRP A 401 -27.41 1.11 14.00
C TRP A 401 -28.29 0.21 13.13
N PHE A 402 -28.26 -1.12 13.35
CA PHE A 402 -29.08 -2.05 12.58
C PHE A 402 -30.57 -1.97 12.87
N ARG A 403 -31.01 -1.46 14.04
CA ARG A 403 -32.43 -1.17 14.27
C ARG A 403 -32.90 -0.02 13.38
N LYS A 404 -32.08 1.02 13.23
CA LYS A 404 -32.36 2.15 12.34
C LYS A 404 -32.15 1.79 10.85
N HIS A 405 -31.22 0.88 10.58
CA HIS A 405 -30.81 0.45 9.24
C HIS A 405 -30.97 -1.07 9.06
N PRO A 406 -32.21 -1.60 9.09
CA PRO A 406 -32.50 -3.05 9.11
C PRO A 406 -31.99 -3.79 7.88
N GLN A 407 -31.78 -3.09 6.76
CA GLN A 407 -31.20 -3.64 5.55
C GLN A 407 -29.80 -4.24 5.81
N TRP A 408 -29.05 -3.73 6.79
CA TRP A 408 -27.69 -4.18 7.09
C TRP A 408 -27.57 -5.30 8.15
N SER A 409 -28.67 -5.79 8.74
CA SER A 409 -28.74 -6.59 9.99
C SER A 409 -28.08 -7.99 10.06
N LYS A 410 -27.21 -8.37 9.12
CA LYS A 410 -26.57 -9.70 9.09
C LYS A 410 -25.04 -9.63 8.94
N SER A 411 -24.37 -8.74 9.65
CA SER A 411 -22.91 -8.81 9.79
C SER A 411 -22.55 -9.70 10.99
N ASN A 412 -21.75 -10.74 10.75
CA ASN A 412 -21.31 -11.64 11.81
C ASN A 412 -20.17 -11.02 12.62
N ARG A 413 -20.31 -11.10 13.95
CA ARG A 413 -19.30 -10.82 15.00
C ARG A 413 -18.65 -9.44 14.90
N TYR A 414 -19.17 -8.53 15.71
CA TYR A 414 -18.53 -7.27 16.03
C TYR A 414 -17.56 -7.45 17.19
N ALA A 415 -16.28 -7.22 16.92
CA ALA A 415 -15.29 -6.94 17.96
C ALA A 415 -15.35 -5.44 18.25
N GLU A 416 -15.12 -5.08 19.51
CA GLU A 416 -14.99 -3.68 19.91
C GLU A 416 -13.96 -2.97 19.03
N LEU A 417 -14.32 -1.78 18.55
CA LEU A 417 -13.42 -0.95 17.75
C LEU A 417 -12.91 0.19 18.62
N GLU A 418 -11.59 0.26 18.77
CA GLU A 418 -10.96 1.38 19.43
C GLU A 418 -10.81 2.54 18.44
N VAL A 419 -11.38 3.69 18.82
CA VAL A 419 -11.36 4.90 18.02
C VAL A 419 -10.67 6.00 18.81
N TRP A 420 -9.59 6.53 18.27
CA TRP A 420 -8.80 7.59 18.85
C TRP A 420 -9.06 8.86 18.06
N ILE A 421 -9.45 9.93 18.75
CA ILE A 421 -9.82 11.20 18.13
C ILE A 421 -8.65 12.16 18.31
N PHE A 422 -8.27 12.80 17.21
CA PHE A 422 -7.25 13.83 17.14
C PHE A 422 -7.86 15.11 16.57
N ILE A 423 -7.39 16.25 17.07
CA ILE A 423 -7.82 17.59 16.65
C ILE A 423 -6.63 18.41 16.17
#